data_AF-A0A7T8KDU0-F1
#
_entry.id   AF-A0A7T8KDU0-F1
#
_cell.length_a   1.000
_cell.length_b   1.000
_cell.length_c   1.000
_cell.angle_alpha   90.00
_cell.angle_beta   90.00
_cell.angle_gamma   90.00
#
_symmetry.space_group_name_H-M   'P 1'
#
loop_
_entity.id
_entity.type
_entity.pdbx_description
1 polymer ?
#
loop_
_entity_poly.entity_id
_entity_poly.type
_entity_poly.pdbx_seq_one_letter_code
_entity_poly.pdbx_strand_id
1 'polypeptide(L)' 'MSKQEAKRNRVRDLLDAQVPQKDIAKIVGISERTVRRIQHARQSGLGTKRSPGSGGHNKK' A
#
# COMPACT_ATOMS: atom_id res chain seq x y z
N MET A 1 -3.10 -4.72 -15.27
CA MET A 1 -2.87 -4.24 -13.88
C MET A 1 -4.04 -3.36 -13.45
N SER A 2 -4.59 -3.59 -12.26
CA SER A 2 -5.62 -2.71 -11.71
C SER A 2 -5.02 -1.36 -11.25
N LYS A 3 -5.83 -0.29 -11.26
CA LYS A 3 -5.41 1.04 -10.76
C LYS A 3 -4.88 1.01 -9.31
N GLN A 4 -5.37 0.07 -8.49
CA GLN A 4 -4.93 -0.10 -7.11
C GLN A 4 -3.56 -0.80 -7.01
N GLU A 5 -3.29 -1.79 -7.87
CA GLU A 5 -1.99 -2.45 -7.92
C GLU A 5 -0.90 -1.48 -8.37
N ALA A 6 -1.18 -0.63 -9.36
CA ALA A 6 -0.24 0.40 -9.82
C ALA A 6 0.16 1.36 -8.68
N LYS A 7 -0.81 1.81 -7.87
CA LYS A 7 -0.53 2.67 -6.70
C LYS A 7 0.34 1.96 -5.66
N ARG A 8 0.09 0.67 -5.39
CA ARG A 8 0.91 -0.09 -4.43
C ARG A 8 2.33 -0.32 -4.92
N ASN A 9 2.50 -0.62 -6.21
CA ASN A 9 3.82 -0.78 -6.81
C ASN A 9 4.60 0.53 -6.69
N ARG A 10 3.99 1.66 -7.06
CA ARG A 10 4.62 2.98 -6.93
C ARG A 10 5.01 3.33 -5.49
N VAL A 11 4.20 2.95 -4.49
CA VAL A 11 4.57 3.11 -3.08
C VAL A 11 5.79 2.26 -2.71
N ARG A 12 5.91 1.03 -3.24
CA ARG A 12 7.09 0.19 -2.98
C ARG A 12 8.34 0.80 -3.59
N ASP A 13 8.27 1.23 -4.84
CA ASP A 13 9.42 1.83 -5.54
C ASP A 13 9.93 3.06 -4.78
N LEU A 14 9.03 3.89 -4.24
CA LEU A 14 9.40 5.05 -3.44
C LEU A 14 9.94 4.69 -2.05
N LEU A 15 9.45 3.61 -1.43
CA LEU A 15 10.03 3.07 -0.20
C LEU A 15 11.43 2.49 -0.43
N ASP A 16 11.67 1.86 -1.58
CA ASP A 16 12.99 1.37 -2.00
C ASP A 16 13.98 2.50 -2.24
N ALA A 17 13.49 3.61 -2.80
CA ALA A 17 14.26 4.85 -2.94
C ALA A 17 14.45 5.62 -1.62
N GLN A 18 14.05 5.05 -0.47
CA GLN A 18 14.16 5.65 0.87
C GLN A 18 13.47 7.02 1.01
N VAL A 19 12.42 7.27 0.22
CA VAL A 19 11.64 8.52 0.30
C VAL A 19 10.85 8.56 1.62
N PRO A 20 10.77 9.72 2.31
CA PRO A 20 9.98 9.85 3.53
C PRO A 20 8.50 9.51 3.29
N GLN A 21 7.89 8.79 4.24
CA GLN A 21 6.49 8.31 4.11
C GLN A 21 5.48 9.46 3.86
N LYS A 22 5.75 10.63 4.45
CA LYS A 22 4.95 11.85 4.27
C LYS A 22 4.93 12.32 2.82
N ASP A 23 6.06 12.22 2.14
CA ASP A 23 6.19 12.64 0.74
C ASP A 23 5.60 11.60 -0.19
N ILE A 24 5.77 10.31 0.11
CA ILE A 24 5.12 9.21 -0.62
C ILE A 24 3.59 9.36 -0.59
N ALA A 25 3.03 9.68 0.57
CA ALA A 25 1.59 9.90 0.75
C ALA A 25 1.08 11.02 -0.16
N LYS A 26 1.83 12.14 -0.25
CA LYS A 26 1.52 13.26 -1.15
C LYS A 26 1.64 12.90 -2.62
N ILE A 27 2.75 12.24 -3.02
CA ILE A 27 3.03 11.86 -4.42
C ILE A 27 1.96 10.90 -4.97
N VAL A 28 1.54 9.92 -4.17
CA VAL A 28 0.59 8.88 -4.60
C VAL A 28 -0.87 9.29 -4.33
N GLY A 29 -1.09 10.31 -3.51
CA GLY A 29 -2.43 10.77 -3.11
C GLY A 29 -3.14 9.74 -2.22
N ILE A 30 -2.45 9.24 -1.19
CA ILE A 30 -2.98 8.30 -0.20
C ILE A 30 -2.61 8.75 1.22
N SER A 31 -3.24 8.19 2.23
CA SER A 31 -2.89 8.49 3.62
C SER A 31 -1.54 7.90 4.04
N GLU A 32 -0.81 8.58 4.92
CA GLU A 32 0.43 8.07 5.52
C GLU A 32 0.22 6.72 6.21
N ARG A 33 -0.95 6.52 6.85
CA ARG A 33 -1.34 5.23 7.44
C ARG A 33 -1.34 4.10 6.41
N THR A 34 -1.75 4.39 5.17
CA THR A 34 -1.75 3.42 4.07
C THR A 34 -0.32 3.07 3.65
N VAL A 35 0.58 4.07 3.58
CA VAL A 35 2.01 3.86 3.31
C VAL A 35 2.64 2.99 4.39
N ARG A 36 2.42 3.32 5.68
CA ARG A 36 2.91 2.52 6.82
C ARG A 36 2.43 1.08 6.78
N ARG A 37 1.16 0.84 6.43
CA ARG A 37 0.60 -0.51 6.30
C ARG A 37 1.26 -1.31 5.17
N ILE A 38 1.56 -0.65 4.05
CA ILE A 38 2.27 -1.28 2.92
C ILE A 38 3.71 -1.63 3.31
N GLN A 39 4.40 -0.72 4.01
CA GLN A 39 5.74 -0.96 4.52
C GLN A 39 5.77 -2.14 5.52
N HIS A 40 4.84 -2.18 6.47
CA HIS A 40 4.73 -3.28 7.43
C HIS A 40 4.42 -4.61 6.74
N ALA A 41 3.46 -4.64 5.80
CA ALA A 41 3.14 -5.85 5.03
C ALA A 41 4.37 -6.38 4.29
N ARG A 42 5.20 -5.48 3.73
CA ARG A 42 6.48 -5.83 3.10
C ARG A 42 7.48 -6.42 4.09
N GLN A 43 7.68 -5.79 5.25
CA GLN A 43 8.62 -6.26 6.28
C GLN A 43 8.22 -7.60 6.88
N SER A 44 6.92 -7.82 7.11
CA SER A 44 6.40 -9.06 7.69
C SER A 44 6.33 -10.23 6.70
N GLY A 45 6.76 -10.07 5.44
CA GLY A 45 6.60 -11.10 4.40
C GLY A 45 5.14 -11.43 4.04
N LEU A 46 4.18 -10.68 4.62
CA LEU A 46 2.76 -10.76 4.32
C LEU A 46 2.56 -10.12 2.95
N GLY A 47 2.72 -10.92 1.90
CA GLY A 47 2.55 -10.50 0.52
C GLY A 47 1.33 -9.58 0.38
N THR A 48 1.48 -8.47 -0.34
CA THR A 48 0.43 -7.43 -0.46
C THR A 48 -0.82 -7.88 -1.25
N LYS A 49 -0.88 -9.16 -1.63
CA LYS A 49 -2.07 -9.74 -2.24
C LYS A 49 -3.16 -9.68 -1.17
N ARG A 50 -4.26 -8.99 -1.47
CA ARG A 50 -5.45 -9.12 -0.63
C ARG A 50 -5.85 -10.59 -0.70
N SER A 51 -6.04 -11.24 0.45
CA SER A 51 -6.70 -12.54 0.44
C SER A 51 -8.06 -12.37 -0.26
N PRO A 52 -8.42 -13.26 -1.20
CA PRO A 52 -9.76 -13.24 -1.78
C PRO A 52 -10.75 -13.42 -0.63
N GLY A 53 -11.53 -12.38 -0.33
CA GLY A 53 -12.41 -12.33 0.85
C GLY A 53 -12.13 -11.20 1.84
N SER A 54 -11.01 -10.48 1.76
CA SER A 54 -10.71 -9.33 2.63
C SER A 54 -11.46 -8.02 2.23
N GLY A 55 -12.50 -8.15 1.40
CA GLY A 55 -13.48 -7.12 1.12
C GLY A 55 -14.53 -7.12 2.23
N GLY A 56 -14.12 -6.77 3.44
CA GLY A 56 -15.05 -6.53 4.54
C GLY A 56 -15.88 -5.29 4.27
N HIS A 57 -16.93 -5.45 3.45
CA HIS A 57 -18.14 -4.64 3.38
C HIS A 57 -19.18 -5.45 2.62
N ASN A 58 -19.78 -6.42 3.30
CA ASN A 58 -21.18 -6.76 3.05
C ASN A 58 -21.71 -7.66 4.16
N LYS A 59 -22.36 -7.07 5.18
CA LYS A 59 -23.61 -7.59 5.75
C LYS A 59 -24.39 -6.42 6.37
N LYS A 60 -25.27 -5.87 5.53
CA LYS A 60 -26.47 -5.06 5.80
C LYS A 60 -26.30 -3.72 6.51
#